data_AF-A0A5K7ZSQ8-F1
#
_entry.id   AF-A0A5K7ZSQ8-F1
#
_cell.length_a   1.000
_cell.length_b   1.000
_cell.length_c   1.000
_cell.angle_alpha   90.00
_cell.angle_beta   90.00
_cell.angle_gamma   90.00
#
_symmetry.space_group_name_H-M   'P 1'
#
loop_
_entity.id
_entity.type
_entity.pdbx_description
1 polymer ?
#
loop_
_entity_poly.entity_id
_entity_poly.type
_entity_poly.pdbx_seq_one_letter_code
_entity_poly.pdbx_strand_id
1 'polypeptide(L)'
;MNENNTQINPVCNQMLNCRLTGNITPISWFRNILTASCKPDVVAIILLSDIVYWYTPVMTRDEHTGDVIGIQQKFQADKLQKTYQEYADIFGFSKNQIKNAIDNLVSQNLITREFRHIKTGSGLAITNVMYIEPIIDNIIKISNKSRSPQKVGGPPPKKLGDIPPKSTGISPQKNGGPPPKKLGVIPPKNGGTYTETTTEITTETTTTTGEAAAVSFDNHFPESIRSRIPQIYRDHKDVLASIDAYLKTHGKSYVIAELDYATHNSTKNGGFPAFLKRSLENGWGTEDLKVLQAAQNEKRIRQRRQKERDLEALRAEQELLADIEKRDRQIEQKVQETLECISPMELSRIQTEAWQQAERKTPSLKGQKSQMLAAAKEKLSTLSDPERKTLFEVAKAAVHASIGNLLGENHPGFHRAVDNQVLKEIQERYPLPSPLTDLWKKRVKTEADRILKIMVIRNYGLLKSQTIRDSP
;
A
#
# COMPACT_ATOMS: atom_id res chain seq x y z
N MET A 1 11.19 34.45 -13.37
CA MET A 1 10.62 33.21 -13.94
C MET A 1 9.35 32.91 -13.18
N ASN A 2 8.24 32.72 -13.88
CA ASN A 2 6.88 32.67 -13.33
C ASN A 2 6.66 31.40 -12.49
N GLU A 3 6.59 31.54 -11.17
CA GLU A 3 6.02 30.51 -10.30
C GLU A 3 4.54 30.80 -10.09
N ASN A 4 3.70 30.28 -10.97
CA ASN A 4 2.27 30.12 -10.72
C ASN A 4 2.09 29.08 -9.61
N ASN A 5 2.23 29.50 -8.35
CA ASN A 5 1.98 28.65 -7.19
C ASN A 5 0.47 28.49 -6.99
N THR A 6 -0.13 27.67 -7.87
CA THR A 6 -1.55 27.33 -7.82
C THR A 6 -1.77 26.44 -6.60
N GLN A 7 -2.50 26.94 -5.60
CA GLN A 7 -2.83 26.22 -4.37
C GLN A 7 -3.55 24.90 -4.71
N ILE A 8 -2.79 23.80 -4.75
CA ILE A 8 -3.31 22.47 -5.07
C ILE A 8 -4.26 21.99 -3.96
N ASN A 9 -5.36 21.34 -4.35
CA ASN A 9 -6.33 20.80 -3.41
C ASN A 9 -5.64 19.85 -2.40
N PRO A 10 -5.94 19.96 -1.08
CA PRO A 10 -5.28 19.17 -0.04
C PRO A 10 -5.42 17.65 -0.22
N VAL A 11 -6.53 17.17 -0.80
CA VAL A 11 -6.73 15.75 -1.14
C VAL A 11 -5.87 15.34 -2.34
N CYS A 12 -5.74 16.21 -3.36
CA CYS A 12 -4.80 15.97 -4.46
C CYS A 12 -3.35 15.92 -3.96
N ASN A 13 -3.00 16.73 -2.96
CA ASN A 13 -1.70 16.69 -2.31
C ASN A 13 -1.46 15.41 -1.50
N GLN A 14 -2.53 14.82 -0.92
CA GLN A 14 -2.46 13.50 -0.27
C GLN A 14 -2.27 12.38 -1.31
N MET A 15 -2.94 12.47 -2.47
CA MET A 15 -2.79 11.53 -3.57
C MET A 15 -1.36 11.44 -4.11
N LEU A 16 -0.54 12.49 -3.98
CA LEU A 16 0.88 12.46 -4.36
C LEU A 16 1.68 11.40 -3.59
N ASN A 17 1.24 11.03 -2.38
CA ASN A 17 1.88 9.99 -1.56
C ASN A 17 1.11 8.66 -1.55
N CYS A 18 0.03 8.55 -2.34
CA CYS A 18 -0.77 7.35 -2.45
C CYS A 18 -0.31 6.52 -3.66
N ARG A 19 0.37 5.40 -3.40
CA ARG A 19 0.83 4.49 -4.46
C ARG A 19 -0.30 3.53 -4.85
N LEU A 20 -1.28 4.04 -5.60
CA LEU A 20 -2.31 3.19 -6.19
C LEU A 20 -1.69 2.41 -7.37
N THR A 21 -1.75 1.09 -7.29
CA THR A 21 -1.39 0.19 -8.38
C THR A 21 -2.66 -0.35 -9.02
N GLY A 22 -2.70 -0.41 -10.36
CA GLY A 22 -3.85 -0.97 -11.04
C GLY A 22 -3.82 -0.77 -12.55
N ASN A 23 -4.89 -1.22 -13.20
CA ASN A 23 -5.06 -1.15 -14.64
C ASN A 23 -5.48 0.28 -15.03
N ILE A 24 -4.83 0.84 -16.05
CA ILE A 24 -5.11 2.20 -16.54
C ILE A 24 -6.12 2.10 -17.69
N THR A 25 -7.30 2.67 -17.49
CA THR A 25 -8.37 2.66 -18.49
C THR A 25 -8.59 4.07 -19.06
N PRO A 26 -8.21 4.33 -20.33
CA PRO A 26 -8.53 5.58 -21.01
C PRO A 26 -10.04 5.82 -21.10
N ILE A 27 -10.48 7.04 -20.78
CA ILE A 27 -11.91 7.42 -20.86
C ILE A 27 -12.50 7.27 -22.27
N SER A 28 -11.65 7.40 -23.29
CA SER A 28 -12.04 7.23 -24.70
C SER A 28 -12.52 5.81 -25.00
N TRP A 29 -12.11 4.80 -24.23
CA TRP A 29 -12.54 3.40 -24.46
C TRP A 29 -14.04 3.23 -24.23
N PHE A 30 -14.64 3.94 -23.26
CA PHE A 30 -16.08 3.91 -23.02
C PHE A 30 -16.91 4.42 -24.22
N ARG A 31 -16.30 5.16 -25.14
CA ARG A 31 -16.98 5.65 -26.35
C ARG A 31 -16.69 4.83 -27.60
N ASN A 32 -15.61 4.05 -27.58
CA ASN A 32 -15.13 3.33 -28.77
C ASN A 32 -15.32 1.81 -28.67
N ILE A 33 -15.36 1.26 -27.45
CA ILE A 33 -15.60 -0.16 -27.19
C ILE A 33 -17.07 -0.33 -26.82
N LEU A 34 -17.88 -0.58 -27.84
CA LEU A 34 -19.34 -0.65 -27.72
C LEU A 34 -19.83 -2.09 -27.88
N THR A 35 -20.96 -2.40 -27.26
CA THR A 35 -21.74 -3.61 -27.51
C THR A 35 -22.44 -3.50 -28.88
N ALA A 36 -23.03 -4.61 -29.35
CA ALA A 36 -23.93 -4.59 -30.51
C ALA A 36 -25.10 -3.59 -30.37
N SER A 37 -25.50 -3.28 -29.12
CA SER A 37 -26.52 -2.28 -28.81
C SER A 37 -26.00 -0.83 -28.72
N CYS A 38 -24.77 -0.57 -29.20
CA CYS A 38 -24.10 0.74 -29.18
C CYS A 38 -23.94 1.35 -27.78
N LYS A 39 -23.95 0.53 -26.73
CA LYS A 39 -23.66 0.96 -25.35
C LYS A 39 -22.23 0.60 -24.97
N PRO A 40 -21.59 1.32 -24.03
CA PRO A 40 -20.24 0.98 -23.59
C PRO A 40 -20.18 -0.45 -23.05
N ASP A 41 -19.27 -1.27 -23.59
CA ASP A 41 -19.03 -2.61 -23.08
C ASP A 41 -18.02 -2.55 -21.93
N VAL A 42 -18.53 -2.32 -20.72
CA VAL A 42 -17.70 -2.14 -19.52
C VAL A 42 -16.87 -3.40 -19.22
N VAL A 43 -17.40 -4.59 -19.49
CA VAL A 43 -16.68 -5.85 -19.27
C VAL A 43 -15.50 -5.94 -20.24
N ALA A 44 -15.71 -5.66 -21.52
CA ALA A 44 -14.63 -5.63 -22.51
C ALA A 44 -13.56 -4.58 -22.18
N ILE A 45 -13.96 -3.40 -21.71
CA ILE A 45 -13.05 -2.31 -21.32
C ILE A 45 -12.15 -2.74 -20.14
N ILE A 46 -12.73 -3.37 -19.11
CA ILE A 46 -11.98 -3.87 -17.95
C ILE A 46 -10.99 -4.96 -18.38
N LEU A 47 -11.44 -5.91 -19.20
CA LEU A 47 -10.58 -6.99 -19.70
C LEU A 47 -9.44 -6.47 -20.56
N LEU A 48 -9.69 -5.52 -21.46
CA LEU A 48 -8.64 -4.89 -22.27
C LEU A 48 -7.61 -4.17 -21.40
N SER A 49 -8.05 -3.51 -20.33
CA SER A 49 -7.18 -2.81 -19.38
C SER A 49 -6.22 -3.78 -18.67
N ASP A 50 -6.73 -4.95 -18.26
CA ASP A 50 -5.91 -6.03 -17.68
C ASP A 50 -4.93 -6.63 -18.68
N ILE A 51 -5.39 -6.94 -19.90
CA ILE A 51 -4.54 -7.48 -20.96
C ILE A 51 -3.40 -6.50 -21.26
N VAL A 52 -3.69 -5.21 -21.45
CA VAL A 52 -2.67 -4.19 -21.68
C VAL A 52 -1.71 -4.08 -20.50
N TYR A 53 -2.20 -4.18 -19.25
CA TYR A 53 -1.34 -4.20 -18.07
C TYR A 53 -0.33 -5.34 -18.10
N TRP A 54 -0.74 -6.56 -18.45
CA TRP A 54 0.17 -7.71 -18.55
C TRP A 54 1.25 -7.55 -19.63
N TYR A 55 0.90 -6.92 -20.75
CA TYR A 55 1.84 -6.60 -21.83
C TYR A 55 2.65 -5.32 -21.62
N THR A 56 2.38 -4.56 -20.55
CA THR A 56 3.18 -3.39 -20.19
C THR A 56 4.48 -3.87 -19.55
N PRO A 57 5.66 -3.60 -20.16
CA PRO A 57 6.93 -4.08 -19.63
C PRO A 57 7.25 -3.45 -18.28
N VAL A 58 7.90 -4.23 -17.41
CA VAL A 58 8.46 -3.73 -16.16
C VAL A 58 9.86 -3.21 -16.45
N MET A 59 10.07 -1.91 -16.25
CA MET A 59 11.38 -1.29 -16.33
C MET A 59 12.07 -1.48 -14.97
N THR A 60 13.05 -2.37 -14.93
CA THR A 60 13.95 -2.49 -13.77
C THR A 60 14.96 -1.35 -13.88
N ARG A 61 14.97 -0.46 -12.88
CA ARG A 61 15.89 0.68 -12.82
C ARG A 61 16.99 0.39 -11.80
N ASP A 62 18.19 0.89 -12.08
CA ASP A 62 19.30 0.90 -11.14
C ASP A 62 18.93 1.79 -9.97
N GLU A 63 18.96 1.21 -8.77
CA GLU A 63 18.62 1.91 -7.55
C GLU A 63 19.64 3.01 -7.23
N HIS A 64 20.86 2.93 -7.79
CA HIS A 64 21.94 3.89 -7.57
C HIS A 64 22.01 4.99 -8.64
N THR A 65 21.77 4.66 -9.91
CA THR A 65 21.93 5.58 -11.05
C THR A 65 20.61 6.07 -11.64
N GLY A 66 19.49 5.39 -11.36
CA GLY A 66 18.18 5.66 -11.98
C GLY A 66 18.07 5.21 -13.44
N ASP A 67 19.14 4.65 -14.00
CA ASP A 67 19.22 4.15 -15.36
C ASP A 67 18.41 2.85 -15.52
N VAL A 68 17.82 2.62 -16.69
CA VAL A 68 17.04 1.41 -16.95
C VAL A 68 18.02 0.22 -17.16
N ILE A 69 18.17 -0.62 -16.13
CA ILE A 69 19.01 -1.84 -16.17
C ILE A 69 18.41 -2.90 -17.09
N GLY A 70 17.08 -2.99 -17.16
CA GLY A 70 16.44 -4.04 -17.97
C GLY A 70 14.95 -3.85 -18.19
N ILE A 71 14.47 -4.45 -19.27
CA ILE A 71 13.07 -4.52 -19.64
C ILE A 71 12.64 -5.98 -19.46
N GLN A 72 11.68 -6.23 -18.57
CA GLN A 72 11.18 -7.58 -18.30
C GLN A 72 9.68 -7.67 -18.60
N GLN A 73 9.26 -8.78 -19.19
CA GLN A 73 7.86 -9.13 -19.38
C GLN A 73 7.28 -9.81 -18.12
N LYS A 74 5.97 -9.67 -17.88
CA LYS A 74 5.31 -10.13 -16.65
C LYS A 74 4.89 -11.61 -16.66
N PHE A 75 5.02 -12.29 -17.80
CA PHE A 75 4.64 -13.69 -17.98
C PHE A 75 5.71 -14.44 -18.79
N GLN A 76 5.75 -15.77 -18.62
CA GLN A 76 6.83 -16.62 -19.17
C GLN A 76 6.58 -17.13 -20.59
N ALA A 77 5.32 -17.18 -21.02
CA ALA A 77 4.93 -17.64 -22.36
C ALA A 77 5.11 -16.53 -23.41
N ASP A 78 4.95 -16.89 -24.68
CA ASP A 78 4.96 -15.95 -25.81
C ASP A 78 3.71 -15.06 -25.86
N LYS A 79 2.55 -15.60 -25.44
CA LYS A 79 1.29 -14.86 -25.30
C LYS A 79 0.71 -15.02 -23.90
N LEU A 80 -0.09 -14.06 -23.47
CA LEU A 80 -0.77 -14.12 -22.18
C LEU A 80 -1.74 -15.31 -22.13
N GLN A 81 -1.44 -16.26 -21.25
CA GLN A 81 -2.29 -17.41 -20.97
C GLN A 81 -3.30 -17.07 -19.87
N LYS A 82 -4.59 -17.20 -20.16
CA LYS A 82 -5.69 -16.97 -19.21
C LYS A 82 -6.86 -17.90 -19.50
N THR A 83 -7.70 -18.16 -18.50
CA THR A 83 -8.98 -18.84 -18.72
C THR A 83 -10.16 -17.89 -18.56
N TYR A 84 -11.30 -18.19 -19.20
CA TYR A 84 -12.53 -17.43 -18.99
C TYR A 84 -12.99 -17.46 -17.53
N GLN A 85 -12.72 -18.57 -16.83
CA GLN A 85 -13.11 -18.74 -15.44
C GLN A 85 -12.24 -17.86 -14.52
N GLU A 86 -10.93 -17.80 -14.74
CA GLU A 86 -10.05 -16.88 -14.01
C GLU A 86 -10.53 -15.42 -14.13
N TYR A 87 -10.91 -14.99 -15.33
CA TYR A 87 -11.44 -13.63 -15.52
C TYR A 87 -12.80 -13.43 -14.83
N ALA A 88 -13.66 -14.45 -14.84
CA ALA A 88 -14.94 -14.42 -14.14
C ALA A 88 -14.74 -14.27 -12.63
N ASP A 89 -13.80 -15.02 -12.05
CA ASP A 89 -13.50 -15.02 -10.62
C ASP A 89 -12.83 -13.71 -10.17
N ILE A 90 -11.90 -13.17 -10.97
CA ILE A 90 -11.19 -11.91 -10.65
C ILE A 90 -12.15 -10.70 -10.69
N PHE A 91 -12.98 -10.60 -11.72
CA PHE A 91 -13.81 -9.40 -11.95
C PHE A 91 -15.26 -9.54 -11.48
N GLY A 92 -15.67 -10.71 -10.99
CA GLY A 92 -17.02 -10.95 -10.49
C GLY A 92 -18.10 -10.98 -11.57
N PHE A 93 -17.75 -11.32 -12.81
CA PHE A 93 -18.70 -11.48 -13.92
C PHE A 93 -18.98 -12.94 -14.21
N SER A 94 -20.12 -13.24 -14.84
CA SER A 94 -20.36 -14.60 -15.33
C SER A 94 -19.40 -14.97 -16.47
N LYS A 95 -19.06 -16.25 -16.58
CA LYS A 95 -18.23 -16.78 -17.67
C LYS A 95 -18.75 -16.40 -19.06
N ASN A 96 -20.08 -16.33 -19.24
CA ASN A 96 -20.70 -15.92 -20.50
C ASN A 96 -20.47 -14.42 -20.79
N GLN A 97 -20.53 -13.55 -19.78
CA GLN A 97 -20.21 -12.14 -19.94
C GLN A 97 -18.74 -11.95 -20.34
N ILE A 98 -17.82 -12.66 -19.70
CA ILE A 98 -16.40 -12.64 -20.08
C ILE A 98 -16.21 -13.11 -21.52
N LYS A 99 -16.83 -14.24 -21.89
CA LYS A 99 -16.73 -14.78 -23.25
C LYS A 99 -17.23 -13.78 -24.29
N ASN A 100 -18.44 -13.23 -24.08
CA ASN A 100 -19.04 -12.25 -24.99
C ASN A 100 -18.18 -10.98 -25.10
N ALA A 101 -17.59 -10.52 -24.00
CA ALA A 101 -16.70 -9.36 -23.99
C ALA A 101 -15.40 -9.63 -24.76
N ILE A 102 -14.79 -10.81 -24.60
CA ILE A 102 -13.61 -11.22 -25.37
C ILE A 102 -13.96 -11.35 -26.85
N ASP A 103 -15.11 -11.96 -27.19
CA ASP A 103 -15.59 -12.04 -28.57
C ASP A 103 -15.79 -10.65 -29.18
N ASN A 104 -16.32 -9.69 -28.40
CA ASN A 104 -16.47 -8.30 -28.83
C ASN A 104 -15.09 -7.64 -29.10
N LEU A 105 -14.12 -7.78 -28.20
CA LEU A 105 -12.76 -7.24 -28.38
C LEU A 105 -12.07 -7.82 -29.62
N VAL A 106 -12.26 -9.11 -29.90
CA VAL A 106 -11.76 -9.77 -31.12
C VAL A 106 -12.47 -9.21 -32.35
N SER A 107 -13.79 -9.05 -32.31
CA SER A 107 -14.57 -8.51 -33.44
C SER A 107 -14.19 -7.08 -33.81
N GLN A 108 -13.79 -6.28 -32.81
CA GLN A 108 -13.30 -4.91 -32.98
C GLN A 108 -11.80 -4.85 -33.32
N ASN A 109 -11.15 -6.01 -33.50
CA ASN A 109 -9.75 -6.13 -33.84
C ASN A 109 -8.81 -5.44 -32.82
N LEU A 110 -9.17 -5.51 -31.53
CA LEU A 110 -8.38 -4.95 -30.43
C LEU A 110 -7.47 -5.99 -29.78
N ILE A 111 -7.85 -7.26 -29.85
CA ILE A 111 -7.05 -8.40 -29.38
C ILE A 111 -7.14 -9.55 -30.38
N THR A 112 -6.14 -10.43 -30.38
CA THR A 112 -6.23 -11.76 -30.97
C THR A 112 -6.42 -12.80 -29.87
N ARG A 113 -7.13 -13.88 -30.19
CA ARG A 113 -7.36 -15.02 -29.30
C ARG A 113 -7.13 -16.30 -30.07
N GLU A 114 -6.34 -17.20 -29.49
CA GLU A 114 -6.11 -18.53 -30.02
C GLU A 114 -6.16 -19.59 -28.91
N PHE A 115 -6.42 -20.84 -29.29
CA PHE A 115 -6.46 -21.97 -28.37
C PHE A 115 -5.37 -22.97 -28.73
N ARG A 116 -4.55 -23.33 -27.75
CA ARG A 116 -3.44 -24.28 -27.92
C ARG A 116 -3.65 -25.52 -27.06
N HIS A 117 -3.03 -26.60 -27.49
CA HIS A 117 -2.89 -27.82 -26.70
C HIS A 117 -1.47 -27.86 -26.12
N ILE A 118 -1.35 -27.83 -24.81
CA ILE A 118 -0.05 -27.85 -24.12
C ILE A 118 0.19 -29.20 -23.45
N LYS A 119 1.44 -29.65 -23.46
CA LYS A 119 1.88 -30.82 -22.69
C LYS A 119 2.63 -30.33 -21.46
N THR A 120 2.13 -30.65 -20.27
CA THR A 120 2.80 -30.34 -19.01
C THR A 120 4.05 -31.22 -18.86
N GLY A 121 5.08 -30.76 -18.15
CA GLY A 121 6.31 -31.54 -17.89
C GLY A 121 6.08 -32.90 -17.20
N SER A 122 4.89 -33.11 -16.62
CA SER A 122 4.41 -34.38 -16.04
C SER A 122 3.74 -35.33 -17.04
N GLY A 123 3.67 -34.99 -18.34
CA GLY A 123 3.04 -35.81 -19.39
C GLY A 123 1.53 -35.61 -19.56
N LEU A 124 0.88 -34.82 -18.70
CA LEU A 124 -0.54 -34.47 -18.83
C LEU A 124 -0.76 -33.42 -19.93
N ALA A 125 -1.63 -33.71 -20.89
CA ALA A 125 -2.01 -32.78 -21.95
C ALA A 125 -3.19 -31.92 -21.50
N ILE A 126 -2.99 -30.60 -21.39
CA ILE A 126 -4.05 -29.63 -21.15
C ILE A 126 -4.49 -29.10 -22.51
N THR A 127 -5.71 -29.44 -22.90
CA THR A 127 -6.28 -29.06 -24.19
C THR A 127 -7.06 -27.75 -24.08
N ASN A 128 -7.15 -26.99 -25.18
CA ASN A 128 -7.99 -25.79 -25.27
C ASN A 128 -7.60 -24.66 -24.31
N VAL A 129 -6.29 -24.45 -24.14
CA VAL A 129 -5.74 -23.35 -23.35
C VAL A 129 -5.81 -22.07 -24.16
N MET A 130 -6.44 -21.03 -23.62
CA MET A 130 -6.62 -19.75 -24.29
C MET A 130 -5.38 -18.85 -24.13
N TYR A 131 -4.90 -18.35 -25.26
CA TYR A 131 -3.84 -17.35 -25.36
C TYR A 131 -4.39 -16.08 -25.97
N ILE A 132 -4.05 -14.94 -25.38
CA ILE A 132 -4.57 -13.61 -25.76
C ILE A 132 -3.40 -12.67 -26.03
N GLU A 133 -3.52 -11.85 -27.07
CA GLU A 133 -2.52 -10.83 -27.42
C GLU A 133 -3.18 -9.52 -27.86
N PRO A 134 -2.75 -8.36 -27.36
CA PRO A 134 -3.32 -7.07 -27.72
C PRO A 134 -2.78 -6.57 -29.07
N ILE A 135 -3.66 -5.99 -29.89
CA ILE A 135 -3.27 -5.31 -31.13
C ILE A 135 -3.01 -3.84 -30.80
N ILE A 136 -1.77 -3.55 -30.40
CA ILE A 136 -1.35 -2.24 -29.84
C ILE A 136 -1.73 -1.07 -30.75
N ASP A 137 -1.51 -1.17 -32.06
CA ASP A 137 -1.82 -0.10 -33.01
C ASP A 137 -3.30 0.30 -32.99
N ASN A 138 -4.21 -0.68 -32.87
CA ASN A 138 -5.64 -0.42 -32.84
C ASN A 138 -6.08 0.15 -31.49
N ILE A 139 -5.48 -0.34 -30.40
CA ILE A 139 -5.69 0.18 -29.05
C ILE A 139 -5.25 1.65 -28.96
N ILE A 140 -4.08 2.01 -29.51
CA ILE A 140 -3.61 3.40 -29.56
C ILE A 140 -4.59 4.27 -30.36
N LYS A 141 -5.08 3.79 -31.52
CA LYS A 141 -6.06 4.52 -32.33
C LYS A 141 -7.33 4.83 -31.53
N ILE A 142 -7.90 3.88 -30.79
CA ILE A 142 -9.12 4.15 -30.00
C ILE A 142 -8.82 4.98 -28.75
N SER A 143 -7.63 4.87 -28.18
CA SER A 143 -7.20 5.63 -27.00
C SER A 143 -7.07 7.12 -27.33
N ASN A 144 -6.50 7.43 -28.49
CA ASN A 144 -6.23 8.81 -28.94
C ASN A 144 -7.41 9.46 -29.68
N LYS A 145 -8.46 8.70 -30.02
CA LYS A 145 -9.74 9.21 -30.55
C LYS A 145 -10.57 9.89 -29.45
N SER A 146 -10.00 10.90 -28.80
CA SER A 146 -10.76 11.86 -28.03
C SER A 146 -11.22 12.94 -28.99
N ARG A 147 -12.46 12.89 -29.51
CA ARG A 147 -13.09 14.14 -29.97
C ARG A 147 -13.20 15.02 -28.74
N SER A 148 -12.28 15.98 -28.61
CA SER A 148 -12.48 17.12 -27.73
C SER A 148 -13.79 17.81 -28.15
N PRO A 149 -14.68 18.20 -27.22
CA PRO A 149 -15.65 19.24 -27.52
C PRO A 149 -14.89 20.58 -27.56
N GLN A 150 -14.07 20.78 -28.59
CA GLN A 150 -13.46 22.05 -28.90
C GLN A 150 -13.66 22.35 -30.38
N LYS A 151 -14.15 23.56 -30.58
CA LYS A 151 -14.67 24.13 -31.82
C LYS A 151 -13.73 23.92 -33.00
N VAL A 152 -14.34 23.62 -34.14
CA VAL A 152 -13.76 23.76 -35.48
C VAL A 152 -13.34 25.23 -35.66
N GLY A 153 -12.06 25.50 -35.90
CA GLY A 153 -11.57 26.84 -36.25
C GLY A 153 -10.23 27.22 -35.61
N GLY A 154 -9.13 26.63 -36.11
CA GLY A 154 -7.77 27.08 -35.85
C GLY A 154 -6.84 26.58 -36.97
N PRO A 155 -5.90 27.38 -37.49
CA PRO A 155 -5.08 26.97 -38.64
C PRO A 155 -4.16 25.79 -38.28
N PRO A 156 -3.80 24.93 -39.25
CA PRO A 156 -3.11 23.67 -38.95
C PRO A 156 -1.68 23.91 -38.45
N PRO A 157 -1.15 23.05 -37.56
CA PRO A 157 0.23 23.16 -37.10
C PRO A 157 1.21 22.77 -38.22
N LYS A 158 2.24 23.60 -38.41
CA LYS A 158 3.34 23.38 -39.37
C LYS A 158 4.15 22.15 -38.97
N LYS A 159 4.55 21.33 -39.96
CA LYS A 159 5.42 20.15 -39.77
C LYS A 159 6.83 20.58 -39.36
N LEU A 160 7.45 19.77 -38.50
CA LEU A 160 8.84 19.85 -38.08
C LEU A 160 9.75 19.56 -39.28
N GLY A 161 10.40 20.59 -39.83
CA GLY A 161 11.27 20.38 -40.99
C GLY A 161 11.92 21.59 -41.64
N ASP A 162 12.02 22.75 -40.97
CA ASP A 162 12.82 23.88 -41.49
C ASP A 162 13.45 24.67 -40.33
N ILE A 163 14.73 24.41 -40.06
CA ILE A 163 15.60 25.32 -39.31
C ILE A 163 16.55 25.96 -40.32
N PRO A 164 16.54 27.28 -40.51
CA PRO A 164 17.70 27.99 -41.05
C PRO A 164 18.56 28.59 -39.91
N PRO A 165 19.89 28.72 -40.10
CA PRO A 165 20.84 29.02 -39.04
C PRO A 165 20.99 30.54 -38.78
N LYS A 166 21.58 30.86 -37.62
CA LYS A 166 21.98 32.18 -37.10
C LYS A 166 22.50 33.17 -38.16
N SER A 167 22.08 34.44 -38.08
CA SER A 167 23.00 35.58 -38.22
C SER A 167 22.56 36.83 -37.47
N THR A 168 23.55 37.44 -36.82
CA THR A 168 23.71 38.81 -36.29
C THR A 168 23.05 39.94 -37.09
N GLY A 169 22.55 40.97 -36.39
CA GLY A 169 22.15 42.27 -36.96
C GLY A 169 21.56 43.23 -35.92
N ILE A 170 21.98 44.49 -35.95
CA ILE A 170 21.85 45.54 -34.93
C ILE A 170 20.50 46.33 -35.04
N SER A 171 20.06 46.89 -33.90
CA SER A 171 19.04 47.95 -33.60
C SER A 171 18.83 49.08 -34.65
N PRO A 172 17.83 50.03 -34.61
CA PRO A 172 17.20 50.64 -33.43
C PRO A 172 15.71 51.17 -33.49
N GLN A 173 15.23 51.52 -32.28
CA GLN A 173 14.18 52.47 -31.83
C GLN A 173 13.29 53.25 -32.83
N LYS A 174 11.99 53.39 -32.48
CA LYS A 174 11.30 54.71 -32.45
C LYS A 174 10.08 54.74 -31.51
N ASN A 175 10.07 55.75 -30.65
CA ASN A 175 9.00 56.18 -29.74
C ASN A 175 7.94 57.04 -30.47
N GLY A 176 6.71 57.12 -29.94
CA GLY A 176 5.89 58.34 -30.05
C GLY A 176 4.35 58.22 -30.09
N GLY A 177 3.69 58.33 -28.92
CA GLY A 177 2.52 59.22 -28.69
C GLY A 177 1.07 58.73 -28.94
N PRO A 178 0.05 59.32 -28.26
CA PRO A 178 -1.23 58.68 -27.86
C PRO A 178 -2.53 59.39 -28.41
N PRO A 179 -3.74 59.26 -27.77
CA PRO A 179 -5.00 58.54 -28.13
C PRO A 179 -6.10 59.50 -28.74
N PRO A 180 -7.47 59.29 -28.79
CA PRO A 180 -8.37 58.27 -28.19
C PRO A 180 -9.71 57.86 -28.94
N LYS A 181 -10.53 57.04 -28.22
CA LYS A 181 -12.03 56.98 -28.08
C LYS A 181 -12.94 56.01 -28.91
N LYS A 182 -13.51 55.05 -28.14
CA LYS A 182 -14.92 54.52 -28.03
C LYS A 182 -15.50 53.72 -29.23
N LEU A 183 -16.31 52.66 -29.10
CA LEU A 183 -17.19 52.11 -28.03
C LEU A 183 -17.50 50.62 -28.39
N GLY A 184 -17.76 49.72 -27.42
CA GLY A 184 -18.43 48.42 -27.72
C GLY A 184 -18.13 47.20 -26.82
N VAL A 185 -18.77 47.17 -25.66
CA VAL A 185 -19.21 46.04 -24.79
C VAL A 185 -18.89 44.59 -25.23
N ILE A 186 -18.18 43.83 -24.37
CA ILE A 186 -18.27 42.36 -24.26
C ILE A 186 -18.15 41.94 -22.76
N PRO A 187 -19.07 41.14 -22.19
CA PRO A 187 -18.97 40.55 -20.85
C PRO A 187 -18.15 39.23 -20.81
N PRO A 188 -17.78 38.73 -19.61
CA PRO A 188 -16.78 37.68 -19.41
C PRO A 188 -17.34 36.26 -19.57
N LYS A 189 -16.56 35.35 -20.18
CA LYS A 189 -16.81 33.90 -20.18
C LYS A 189 -15.90 33.22 -19.15
N ASN A 190 -16.41 33.07 -17.93
CA ASN A 190 -16.00 31.98 -17.06
C ASN A 190 -16.73 30.71 -17.52
N GLY A 191 -15.98 29.71 -17.98
CA GLY A 191 -16.48 28.38 -18.32
C GLY A 191 -15.62 27.34 -17.62
N GLY A 192 -15.97 27.02 -16.37
CA GLY A 192 -15.52 25.83 -15.67
C GLY A 192 -16.75 24.96 -15.40
N THR A 193 -16.81 23.81 -16.06
CA THR A 193 -17.90 22.84 -15.90
C THR A 193 -17.85 22.22 -14.51
N TYR A 194 -18.91 22.43 -13.73
CA TYR A 194 -19.37 21.55 -12.65
C TYR A 194 -20.64 20.87 -13.18
N THR A 195 -20.68 19.55 -13.23
CA THR A 195 -21.90 18.81 -13.59
C THR A 195 -22.70 18.53 -12.33
N GLU A 196 -23.84 19.19 -12.19
CA GLU A 196 -25.03 18.66 -11.53
C GLU A 196 -26.18 18.71 -12.55
N THR A 197 -26.90 17.59 -12.66
CA THR A 197 -28.05 17.39 -13.54
C THR A 197 -29.29 17.96 -12.84
N THR A 198 -29.96 18.95 -13.44
CA THR A 198 -31.30 19.39 -13.00
C THR A 198 -32.21 19.55 -14.21
N THR A 199 -33.34 18.84 -14.18
CA THR A 199 -34.46 19.00 -15.11
C THR A 199 -35.35 20.15 -14.64
N GLU A 200 -35.64 21.07 -15.55
CA GLU A 200 -36.54 22.24 -15.41
C GLU A 200 -37.94 21.89 -14.90
N ILE A 201 -38.66 22.84 -14.27
CA ILE A 201 -39.80 23.56 -14.92
C ILE A 201 -39.95 24.99 -14.34
N THR A 202 -40.08 25.92 -15.27
CA THR A 202 -40.36 27.38 -15.25
C THR A 202 -41.74 27.78 -14.74
N THR A 203 -41.86 28.91 -14.02
CA THR A 203 -42.83 30.00 -14.35
C THR A 203 -42.44 31.31 -13.67
N GLU A 204 -42.24 32.37 -14.46
CA GLU A 204 -42.18 33.77 -14.02
C GLU A 204 -43.60 34.35 -14.00
N THR A 205 -43.92 35.15 -12.99
CA THR A 205 -44.98 36.16 -13.05
C THR A 205 -44.40 37.49 -12.61
N THR A 206 -44.27 38.41 -13.57
CA THR A 206 -44.05 39.85 -13.38
C THR A 206 -45.19 40.48 -12.58
N THR A 207 -44.87 41.33 -11.60
CA THR A 207 -45.74 42.46 -11.25
C THR A 207 -44.88 43.66 -10.81
N THR A 208 -44.92 44.70 -11.64
CA THR A 208 -44.50 46.07 -11.39
C THR A 208 -45.31 46.66 -10.24
N THR A 209 -44.68 47.42 -9.32
CA THR A 209 -45.14 48.70 -8.73
C THR A 209 -44.03 49.22 -7.81
N GLY A 210 -43.68 50.50 -7.93
CA GLY A 210 -42.55 51.11 -7.23
C GLY A 210 -42.90 51.69 -5.86
N GLU A 211 -41.88 51.89 -5.03
CA GLU A 211 -41.74 53.04 -4.12
C GLU A 211 -40.37 52.98 -3.41
N ALA A 212 -39.87 54.15 -3.03
CA ALA A 212 -38.55 54.38 -2.46
C ALA A 212 -38.46 54.02 -0.96
N ALA A 213 -37.22 53.93 -0.47
CA ALA A 213 -36.76 53.97 0.93
C ALA A 213 -36.58 52.63 1.69
N ALA A 214 -35.35 52.10 1.62
CA ALA A 214 -34.52 51.62 2.75
C ALA A 214 -33.25 50.97 2.17
N VAL A 215 -32.12 51.69 2.17
CA VAL A 215 -30.84 51.10 1.71
C VAL A 215 -30.33 50.19 2.82
N SER A 216 -30.76 48.93 2.77
CA SER A 216 -30.32 47.90 3.71
C SER A 216 -28.80 47.69 3.62
N PHE A 217 -28.17 47.57 4.79
CA PHE A 217 -26.81 47.06 5.00
C PHE A 217 -26.52 45.77 4.18
N ASP A 218 -27.58 45.02 3.88
CA ASP A 218 -27.56 43.77 3.13
C ASP A 218 -27.14 43.89 1.67
N ASN A 219 -27.06 45.10 1.10
CA ASN A 219 -26.70 45.30 -0.31
C ASN A 219 -25.38 46.07 -0.53
N HIS A 220 -24.69 46.54 0.52
CA HIS A 220 -23.52 47.42 0.36
C HIS A 220 -22.16 46.70 0.40
N PHE A 221 -22.04 45.65 1.22
CA PHE A 221 -20.80 44.87 1.34
C PHE A 221 -21.01 43.40 1.00
N PRO A 222 -20.01 42.72 0.38
CA PRO A 222 -20.04 41.27 0.21
C PRO A 222 -20.18 40.55 1.56
N GLU A 223 -20.93 39.45 1.59
CA GLU A 223 -21.24 38.68 2.82
C GLU A 223 -19.99 38.28 3.62
N SER A 224 -18.89 37.99 2.94
CA SER A 224 -17.59 37.66 3.54
C SER A 224 -16.95 38.78 4.37
N ILE A 225 -17.33 40.05 4.14
CA ILE A 225 -16.89 41.20 4.93
C ILE A 225 -17.91 41.47 6.04
N ARG A 226 -19.21 41.40 5.70
CA ARG A 226 -20.33 41.63 6.63
C ARG A 226 -20.27 40.74 7.86
N SER A 227 -20.01 39.45 7.66
CA SER A 227 -19.95 38.46 8.74
C SER A 227 -18.77 38.68 9.70
N ARG A 228 -17.74 39.42 9.29
CA ARG A 228 -16.52 39.70 10.07
C ARG A 228 -16.58 41.03 10.82
N ILE A 229 -17.55 41.90 10.53
CA ILE A 229 -17.77 43.13 11.28
C ILE A 229 -18.48 42.77 12.60
N PRO A 230 -17.93 43.13 13.77
CA PRO A 230 -18.59 42.88 15.05
C PRO A 230 -19.98 43.53 15.08
N GLN A 231 -20.95 42.83 15.68
CA GLN A 231 -22.37 43.19 15.59
C GLN A 231 -22.69 44.61 16.06
N ILE A 232 -21.93 45.11 17.05
CA ILE A 232 -22.06 46.46 17.64
C ILE A 232 -21.69 47.58 16.63
N TYR A 233 -20.91 47.26 15.59
CA TYR A 233 -20.39 48.24 14.62
C TYR A 233 -21.02 48.14 13.22
N ARG A 234 -22.07 47.32 13.05
CA ARG A 234 -22.72 47.13 11.75
C ARG A 234 -23.39 48.41 11.22
N ASP A 235 -23.87 49.28 12.10
CA ASP A 235 -24.46 50.56 11.70
C ASP A 235 -23.50 51.75 11.88
N HIS A 236 -22.22 51.49 12.21
CA HIS A 236 -21.25 52.55 12.55
C HIS A 236 -20.68 53.22 11.30
N LYS A 237 -21.15 54.43 10.99
CA LYS A 237 -20.83 55.19 9.77
C LYS A 237 -19.34 55.25 9.42
N ASP A 238 -18.46 55.55 10.37
CA ASP A 238 -17.02 55.68 10.10
C ASP A 238 -16.32 54.35 9.80
N VAL A 239 -16.79 53.26 10.42
CA VAL A 239 -16.29 51.91 10.17
C VAL A 239 -16.67 51.50 8.75
N LEU A 240 -17.93 51.72 8.36
CA LEU A 240 -18.40 51.38 7.03
C LEU A 240 -17.74 52.22 5.94
N ALA A 241 -17.57 53.53 6.17
CA ALA A 241 -16.88 54.42 5.24
C ALA A 241 -15.41 54.04 5.05
N SER A 242 -14.71 53.68 6.13
CA SER A 242 -13.32 53.22 6.07
C SER A 242 -13.22 51.89 5.31
N ILE A 243 -14.11 50.94 5.60
CA ILE A 243 -14.16 49.65 4.89
C ILE A 243 -14.43 49.85 3.39
N ASP A 244 -15.40 50.68 3.01
CA ASP A 244 -15.74 50.94 1.60
C ASP A 244 -14.58 51.62 0.84
N ALA A 245 -13.92 52.60 1.45
CA ALA A 245 -12.77 53.29 0.86
C ALA A 245 -11.60 52.33 0.58
N TYR A 246 -11.26 51.48 1.55
CA TYR A 246 -10.18 50.51 1.39
C TYR A 246 -10.57 49.30 0.53
N LEU A 247 -11.86 48.96 0.47
CA LEU A 247 -12.37 47.93 -0.43
C LEU A 247 -12.24 48.33 -1.90
N LYS A 248 -12.46 49.62 -2.20
CA LYS A 248 -12.30 50.18 -3.56
C LYS A 248 -10.83 50.34 -3.98
N THR A 249 -9.94 50.65 -3.03
CA THR A 249 -8.54 50.99 -3.33
C THR A 249 -7.58 49.79 -3.23
N HIS A 250 -7.74 48.93 -2.22
CA HIS A 250 -6.82 47.82 -1.92
C HIS A 250 -7.45 46.45 -2.14
N GLY A 251 -8.77 46.42 -2.38
CA GLY A 251 -9.51 45.21 -2.70
C GLY A 251 -9.92 44.41 -1.47
N LYS A 252 -10.69 43.36 -1.75
CA LYS A 252 -11.42 42.57 -0.75
C LYS A 252 -10.51 41.80 0.22
N SER A 253 -9.42 41.20 -0.27
CA SER A 253 -8.52 40.36 0.54
C SER A 253 -7.78 41.15 1.61
N TYR A 254 -7.35 42.38 1.27
CA TYR A 254 -6.66 43.28 2.19
C TYR A 254 -7.59 43.69 3.34
N VAL A 255 -8.78 44.21 3.01
CA VAL A 255 -9.77 44.62 4.01
C VAL A 255 -10.16 43.48 4.94
N ILE A 256 -10.27 42.26 4.42
CA ILE A 256 -10.55 41.07 5.24
C ILE A 256 -9.43 40.79 6.24
N ALA A 257 -8.16 40.82 5.81
CA ALA A 257 -7.02 40.57 6.69
C ALA A 257 -6.91 41.62 7.80
N GLU A 258 -7.12 42.90 7.47
CA GLU A 258 -7.10 43.99 8.44
C GLU A 258 -8.29 43.93 9.42
N LEU A 259 -9.46 43.54 8.93
CA LEU A 259 -10.65 43.40 9.76
C LEU A 259 -10.51 42.24 10.77
N ASP A 260 -9.97 41.10 10.34
CA ASP A 260 -9.68 39.97 11.22
C ASP A 260 -8.66 40.37 12.30
N TYR A 261 -7.57 41.01 11.88
CA TYR A 261 -6.51 41.44 12.78
C TYR A 261 -7.01 42.47 13.79
N ALA A 262 -7.78 43.46 13.36
CA ALA A 262 -8.38 44.45 14.23
C ALA A 262 -9.39 43.83 15.21
N THR A 263 -10.14 42.81 14.78
CA THR A 263 -11.11 42.11 15.64
C THR A 263 -10.41 41.32 16.74
N HIS A 264 -9.28 40.68 16.45
CA HIS A 264 -8.53 39.90 17.44
C HIS A 264 -7.67 40.75 18.37
N ASN A 265 -7.16 41.89 17.91
CA ASN A 265 -6.20 42.72 18.66
C ASN A 265 -6.80 43.98 19.29
N SER A 266 -8.05 44.33 18.98
CA SER A 266 -8.75 45.45 19.64
C SER A 266 -9.22 45.06 21.04
N THR A 267 -8.37 45.30 22.05
CA THR A 267 -8.64 44.94 23.45
C THR A 267 -9.47 45.96 24.23
N LYS A 268 -9.73 47.15 23.68
CA LYS A 268 -10.48 48.23 24.36
C LYS A 268 -11.94 48.28 23.90
N ASN A 269 -12.88 48.32 24.84
CA ASN A 269 -14.30 48.56 24.56
C ASN A 269 -14.47 49.91 23.84
N GLY A 270 -15.10 49.91 22.66
CA GLY A 270 -15.25 51.12 21.85
C GLY A 270 -14.02 51.50 21.01
N GLY A 271 -12.86 50.85 21.20
CA GLY A 271 -11.60 51.17 20.52
C GLY A 271 -11.45 50.59 19.12
N PHE A 272 -12.34 49.67 18.73
CA PHE A 272 -12.29 48.95 17.47
C PHE A 272 -12.29 49.86 16.23
N PRO A 273 -13.13 50.92 16.11
CA PRO A 273 -13.13 51.79 14.93
C PRO A 273 -11.77 52.48 14.70
N ALA A 274 -11.15 52.99 15.76
CA ALA A 274 -9.84 53.64 15.69
C ALA A 274 -8.73 52.64 15.40
N PHE A 275 -8.82 51.43 15.95
CA PHE A 275 -7.85 50.35 15.72
C PHE A 275 -7.93 49.83 14.29
N LEU A 276 -9.14 49.57 13.78
CA LEU A 276 -9.39 49.15 12.41
C LEU A 276 -8.87 50.17 11.41
N LYS A 277 -9.12 51.47 11.64
CA LYS A 277 -8.59 52.53 10.78
C LYS A 277 -7.06 52.49 10.69
N ARG A 278 -6.37 52.34 11.83
CA ARG A 278 -4.90 52.25 11.86
C ARG A 278 -4.38 50.94 11.24
N SER A 279 -5.10 49.84 11.40
CA SER A 279 -4.78 48.57 10.73
C SER A 279 -4.88 48.73 9.21
N LEU A 280 -5.99 49.30 8.72
CA LEU A 280 -6.21 49.58 7.29
C LEU A 280 -5.16 50.53 6.69
N GLU A 281 -4.71 51.53 7.43
CA GLU A 281 -3.67 52.47 7.01
C GLU A 281 -2.27 51.83 6.95
N ASN A 282 -1.94 50.96 7.91
CA ASN A 282 -0.59 50.43 8.08
C ASN A 282 -0.40 48.98 7.60
N GLY A 283 -1.46 48.28 7.22
CA GLY A 283 -1.41 46.92 6.67
C GLY A 283 -0.99 45.84 7.68
N TRP A 284 -1.31 46.01 8.96
CA TRP A 284 -0.84 45.13 10.03
C TRP A 284 -1.36 43.69 9.90
N GLY A 285 -2.63 43.50 9.56
CA GLY A 285 -3.21 42.18 9.38
C GLY A 285 -2.65 41.43 8.18
N THR A 286 -2.28 42.17 7.12
CA THR A 286 -1.66 41.61 5.92
C THR A 286 -0.24 41.13 6.20
N GLU A 287 0.55 41.88 6.97
CA GLU A 287 1.89 41.45 7.39
C GLU A 287 1.84 40.28 8.40
N ASP A 288 0.94 40.32 9.38
CA ASP A 288 0.74 39.22 10.33
C ASP A 288 0.36 37.92 9.61
N LEU A 289 -0.52 38.00 8.61
CA LEU A 289 -0.89 36.87 7.77
C LEU A 289 0.30 36.28 7.00
N LYS A 290 1.20 37.13 6.48
CA LYS A 290 2.44 36.67 5.80
C LYS A 290 3.36 35.94 6.78
N VAL A 291 3.53 36.46 7.99
CA VAL A 291 4.37 35.84 9.03
C VAL A 291 3.79 34.49 9.45
N LEU A 292 2.48 34.40 9.67
CA LEU A 292 1.81 33.14 10.00
C LEU A 292 1.94 32.10 8.88
N GLN A 293 1.77 32.52 7.62
CA GLN A 293 1.97 31.64 6.46
C GLN A 293 3.42 31.16 6.35
N ALA A 294 4.40 32.05 6.59
CA ALA A 294 5.82 31.68 6.60
C ALA A 294 6.14 30.67 7.70
N ALA A 295 5.62 30.86 8.92
CA ALA A 295 5.80 29.93 10.03
C ALA A 295 5.15 28.56 9.73
N GLN A 296 3.96 28.55 9.11
CA GLN A 296 3.32 27.30 8.67
C GLN A 296 4.11 26.59 7.57
N ASN A 297 4.68 27.33 6.61
CA ASN A 297 5.55 26.78 5.57
C ASN A 297 6.80 26.15 6.18
N GLU A 298 7.45 26.85 7.12
CA GLU A 298 8.65 26.36 7.78
C GLU A 298 8.36 25.09 8.59
N LYS A 299 7.25 25.05 9.33
CA LYS A 299 6.81 23.84 10.04
C LYS A 299 6.60 22.66 9.09
N ARG A 300 5.98 22.90 7.92
CA ARG A 300 5.80 21.87 6.88
C ARG A 300 7.13 21.38 6.33
N ILE A 301 8.10 22.26 6.09
CA ILE A 301 9.44 21.90 5.62
C ILE A 301 10.17 21.06 6.68
N ARG A 302 10.13 21.46 7.96
CA ARG A 302 10.73 20.69 9.05
C ARG A 302 10.13 19.29 9.17
N GLN A 303 8.81 19.17 9.05
CA GLN A 303 8.13 17.86 9.06
C GLN A 303 8.53 16.98 7.87
N ARG A 304 8.68 17.55 6.66
CA ARG A 304 9.16 16.80 5.49
C ARG A 304 10.59 16.30 5.69
N ARG A 305 11.50 17.16 6.14
CA ARG A 305 12.89 16.79 6.45
C ARG A 305 12.98 15.71 7.53
N GLN A 306 12.12 15.76 8.55
CA GLN A 306 12.09 14.70 9.57
C GLN A 306 11.67 13.36 8.96
N LYS A 307 10.58 13.34 8.19
CA LYS A 307 10.11 12.11 7.52
C LYS A 307 11.15 11.52 6.57
N GLU A 308 11.89 12.37 5.87
CA GLU A 308 12.97 11.95 4.98
C GLU A 308 14.11 11.29 5.77
N ARG A 309 14.55 11.89 6.87
CA ARG A 309 15.52 11.27 7.79
C ARG A 309 15.02 9.94 8.37
N ASP A 310 13.76 9.87 8.76
CA ASP A 310 13.17 8.64 9.30
C ASP A 310 13.14 7.53 8.23
N LEU A 311 12.87 7.89 6.97
CA LEU A 311 12.88 6.96 5.84
C LEU A 311 14.31 6.50 5.48
N GLU A 312 15.29 7.39 5.53
CA GLU A 312 16.71 7.04 5.36
C GLU A 312 17.20 6.11 6.47
N ALA A 313 16.82 6.38 7.72
CA ALA A 313 17.12 5.49 8.84
C ALA A 313 16.53 4.09 8.63
N LEU A 314 15.28 4.00 8.15
CA LEU A 314 14.64 2.73 7.84
C LEU A 314 15.36 1.97 6.71
N ARG A 315 15.82 2.67 5.67
CA ARG A 315 16.61 2.06 4.59
C ARG A 315 17.95 1.54 5.10
N ALA A 316 18.65 2.30 5.92
CA ALA A 316 19.91 1.87 6.53
C ALA A 316 19.72 0.65 7.43
N GLU A 317 18.62 0.57 8.18
CA GLU A 317 18.26 -0.61 8.96
C GLU A 317 18.00 -1.84 8.07
N GLN A 318 17.27 -1.67 6.96
CA GLN A 318 17.04 -2.75 5.99
C GLN A 318 18.34 -3.24 5.34
N GLU A 319 19.24 -2.34 4.99
CA GLU A 319 20.56 -2.67 4.43
C GLU A 319 21.40 -3.46 5.44
N LEU A 320 21.43 -3.04 6.71
CA LEU A 320 22.11 -3.77 7.78
C LEU A 320 21.54 -5.19 7.95
N LEU A 321 20.20 -5.34 7.90
CA LEU A 321 19.56 -6.65 7.96
C LEU A 321 19.93 -7.54 6.77
N ALA A 322 19.93 -7.00 5.56
CA ALA A 322 20.34 -7.73 4.36
C ALA A 322 21.82 -8.19 4.43
N ASP A 323 22.69 -7.35 4.99
CA ASP A 323 24.08 -7.68 5.26
C ASP A 323 24.24 -8.80 6.29
N ILE A 324 23.45 -8.78 7.37
CA ILE A 324 23.41 -9.86 8.36
C ILE A 324 22.96 -11.17 7.70
N GLU A 325 21.86 -11.16 6.93
CA GLU A 325 21.37 -12.35 6.22
C GLU A 325 22.39 -12.90 5.22
N LYS A 326 23.14 -12.03 4.55
CA LYS A 326 24.23 -12.43 3.66
C LYS A 326 25.36 -13.12 4.42
N ARG A 327 25.77 -12.57 5.58
CA ARG A 327 26.77 -13.19 6.45
C ARG A 327 26.29 -14.54 6.98
N ASP A 328 25.03 -14.64 7.39
CA ASP A 328 24.43 -15.88 7.88
C ASP A 328 24.42 -16.98 6.80
N ARG A 329 24.07 -16.64 5.56
CA ARG A 329 24.16 -17.57 4.42
C ARG A 329 25.59 -18.06 4.16
N GLN A 330 26.58 -17.17 4.25
CA GLN A 330 27.98 -17.57 4.12
C GLN A 330 28.44 -18.50 5.24
N ILE A 331 27.99 -18.26 6.48
CA ILE A 331 28.27 -19.14 7.61
C ILE A 331 27.61 -20.52 7.38
N GLU A 332 26.36 -20.56 6.91
CA GLU A 332 25.68 -21.81 6.59
C GLU A 332 26.38 -22.62 5.52
N GLN A 333 26.81 -21.96 4.44
CA GLN A 333 27.57 -22.60 3.39
C GLN A 333 28.88 -23.19 3.94
N LYS A 334 29.65 -22.44 4.73
CA LYS A 334 30.89 -22.95 5.35
C LYS A 334 30.64 -24.11 6.30
N VAL A 335 29.56 -24.05 7.09
CA VAL A 335 29.17 -25.16 7.98
C VAL A 335 28.89 -26.41 7.15
N GLN A 336 28.13 -26.28 6.05
CA GLN A 336 27.81 -27.39 5.17
C GLN A 336 29.08 -27.99 4.53
N GLU A 337 29.95 -27.16 3.97
CA GLU A 337 31.25 -27.58 3.41
C GLU A 337 32.11 -28.31 4.46
N THR A 338 32.14 -27.83 5.70
CA THR A 338 32.87 -28.54 6.77
C THR A 338 32.22 -29.88 7.13
N LEU A 339 30.89 -29.97 7.20
CA LEU A 339 30.20 -31.23 7.48
C LEU A 339 30.51 -32.31 6.43
N GLU A 340 30.68 -31.90 5.17
CA GLU A 340 31.05 -32.80 4.07
C GLU A 340 32.51 -33.28 4.14
N CYS A 341 33.40 -32.50 4.76
CA CYS A 341 34.82 -32.84 4.90
C CYS A 341 35.15 -33.66 6.17
N ILE A 342 34.23 -33.74 7.14
CA ILE A 342 34.45 -34.45 8.41
C ILE A 342 34.34 -35.96 8.22
N SER A 343 35.21 -36.73 8.88
CA SER A 343 35.14 -38.18 8.84
C SER A 343 33.80 -38.71 9.41
N PRO A 344 33.21 -39.79 8.86
CA PRO A 344 31.93 -40.32 9.35
C PRO A 344 31.93 -40.64 10.86
N MET A 345 33.06 -41.10 11.38
CA MET A 345 33.22 -41.42 12.81
C MET A 345 33.19 -40.17 13.70
N GLU A 346 33.86 -39.10 13.29
CA GLU A 346 33.84 -37.83 14.02
C GLU A 346 32.48 -37.13 13.90
N LEU A 347 31.83 -37.20 12.74
CA LEU A 347 30.50 -36.64 12.52
C LEU A 347 29.46 -37.32 13.43
N SER A 348 29.48 -38.65 13.51
CA SER A 348 28.62 -39.41 14.43
C SER A 348 28.88 -39.06 15.89
N ARG A 349 30.13 -38.82 16.29
CA ARG A 349 30.49 -38.40 17.65
C ARG A 349 29.89 -37.03 17.98
N ILE A 350 30.09 -36.05 17.09
CA ILE A 350 29.63 -34.66 17.31
C ILE A 350 28.10 -34.59 17.28
N GLN A 351 27.42 -35.32 16.39
CA GLN A 351 25.96 -35.41 16.36
C GLN A 351 25.39 -36.00 17.65
N THR A 352 26.02 -37.07 18.16
CA THR A 352 25.61 -37.70 19.41
C THR A 352 25.75 -36.74 20.59
N GLU A 353 26.87 -36.02 20.67
CA GLU A 353 27.10 -35.02 21.70
C GLU A 353 26.09 -33.86 21.61
N ALA A 354 25.82 -33.36 20.40
CA ALA A 354 24.83 -32.31 20.16
C ALA A 354 23.42 -32.75 20.61
N TRP A 355 23.03 -33.99 20.30
CA TRP A 355 21.76 -34.57 20.71
C TRP A 355 21.63 -34.66 22.23
N GLN A 356 22.67 -35.15 22.92
CA GLN A 356 22.68 -35.23 24.39
C GLN A 356 22.58 -33.85 25.05
N GLN A 357 23.25 -32.84 24.49
CA GLN A 357 23.13 -31.47 24.98
C GLN A 357 21.73 -30.90 24.73
N ALA A 358 21.10 -31.20 23.61
CA ALA A 358 19.74 -30.76 23.29
C ALA A 358 18.70 -31.39 24.22
N GLU A 359 18.82 -32.68 24.54
CA GLU A 359 17.95 -33.35 25.51
C GLU A 359 18.04 -32.72 26.91
N ARG A 360 19.25 -32.36 27.35
CA ARG A 360 19.46 -31.67 28.64
C ARG A 360 18.85 -30.27 28.67
N LYS A 361 18.87 -29.55 27.54
CA LYS A 361 18.33 -28.19 27.43
C LYS A 361 16.84 -28.14 27.17
N THR A 362 16.24 -29.19 26.62
CA THR A 362 14.84 -29.20 26.20
C THR A 362 13.94 -29.79 27.29
N PRO A 363 13.19 -28.97 28.06
CA PRO A 363 12.32 -29.48 29.10
C PRO A 363 11.18 -30.34 28.53
N SER A 364 10.79 -31.39 29.27
CA SER A 364 9.63 -32.23 28.95
C SER A 364 8.33 -31.40 29.01
N LEU A 365 7.39 -31.72 28.11
CA LEU A 365 6.11 -31.02 28.00
C LEU A 365 5.15 -31.41 29.15
N LYS A 366 4.50 -30.42 29.77
CA LYS A 366 3.44 -30.64 30.77
C LYS A 366 2.32 -31.48 30.15
N GLY A 367 1.86 -32.50 30.88
CA GLY A 367 0.79 -33.41 30.42
C GLY A 367 1.26 -34.67 29.70
N GLN A 368 2.55 -34.79 29.38
CA GLN A 368 3.13 -35.99 28.73
C GLN A 368 2.92 -37.25 29.58
N LYS A 369 3.14 -37.18 30.90
CA LYS A 369 2.91 -38.31 31.82
C LYS A 369 1.46 -38.80 31.81
N SER A 370 0.48 -37.88 31.79
CA SER A 370 -0.94 -38.23 31.77
C SER A 370 -1.36 -38.87 30.45
N GLN A 371 -0.84 -38.37 29.32
CA GLN A 371 -1.09 -38.98 28.00
C GLN A 371 -0.44 -40.35 27.87
N MET A 372 0.79 -40.52 28.36
CA MET A 372 1.46 -41.81 28.39
C MET A 372 0.73 -42.84 29.26
N LEU A 373 0.16 -42.39 30.39
CA LEU A 373 -0.69 -43.24 31.22
C LEU A 373 -1.98 -43.64 30.49
N ALA A 374 -2.62 -42.71 29.76
CA ALA A 374 -3.80 -43.01 28.96
C ALA A 374 -3.50 -44.00 27.83
N ALA A 375 -2.41 -43.79 27.09
CA ALA A 375 -1.96 -44.70 26.03
C ALA A 375 -1.59 -46.09 26.58
N ALA A 376 -1.00 -46.17 27.78
CA ALA A 376 -0.69 -47.45 28.42
C ALA A 376 -1.96 -48.22 28.82
N LYS A 377 -2.98 -47.50 29.31
CA LYS A 377 -4.30 -48.09 29.63
C LYS A 377 -5.02 -48.60 28.39
N GLU A 378 -4.98 -47.82 27.31
CA GLU A 378 -5.51 -48.24 26.01
C GLU A 378 -4.76 -49.46 25.46
N LYS A 379 -3.43 -49.48 25.56
CA LYS A 379 -2.67 -50.65 25.13
C LYS A 379 -3.03 -51.89 25.96
N LEU A 380 -3.14 -51.75 27.29
CA LEU A 380 -3.57 -52.83 28.18
C LEU A 380 -4.94 -53.41 27.80
N SER A 381 -5.91 -52.58 27.37
CA SER A 381 -7.24 -53.08 26.98
C SER A 381 -7.22 -53.87 25.67
N THR A 382 -6.26 -53.61 24.79
CA THR A 382 -6.11 -54.28 23.48
C THR A 382 -5.26 -55.56 23.49
N LEU A 383 -4.55 -55.86 24.59
CA LEU A 383 -3.72 -57.06 24.70
C LEU A 383 -4.55 -58.33 24.84
N SER A 384 -4.00 -59.46 24.39
CA SER A 384 -4.66 -60.77 24.55
C SER A 384 -4.66 -61.22 26.02
N ASP A 385 -5.63 -62.06 26.42
CA ASP A 385 -5.73 -62.59 27.79
C ASP A 385 -4.46 -63.27 28.33
N PRO A 386 -3.75 -64.13 27.57
CA PRO A 386 -2.51 -64.73 28.06
C PRO A 386 -1.41 -63.69 28.29
N GLU A 387 -1.28 -62.70 27.41
CA GLU A 387 -0.29 -61.61 27.56
C GLU A 387 -0.60 -60.73 28.78
N ARG A 388 -1.88 -60.36 28.97
CA ARG A 388 -2.31 -59.62 30.16
C ARG A 388 -1.96 -60.39 31.43
N LYS A 389 -2.28 -61.68 31.49
CA LYS A 389 -1.98 -62.52 32.66
C LYS A 389 -0.47 -62.54 32.95
N THR A 390 0.37 -62.70 31.93
CA THR A 390 1.83 -62.66 32.13
C THR A 390 2.33 -61.30 32.63
N LEU A 391 1.77 -60.18 32.16
CA LEU A 391 2.12 -58.85 32.66
C LEU A 391 1.75 -58.66 34.12
N PHE A 392 0.56 -59.12 34.52
CA PHE A 392 0.11 -59.04 35.91
C PHE A 392 0.96 -59.90 36.84
N GLU A 393 1.37 -61.11 36.42
CA GLU A 393 2.28 -61.95 37.21
C GLU A 393 3.67 -61.31 37.39
N VAL A 394 4.24 -60.75 36.33
CA VAL A 394 5.54 -60.05 36.41
C VAL A 394 5.42 -58.81 37.31
N ALA A 395 4.36 -58.03 37.15
CA ALA A 395 4.12 -56.85 37.99
C ALA A 395 3.90 -57.23 39.46
N LYS A 396 3.16 -58.31 39.73
CA LYS A 396 2.93 -58.83 41.08
C LYS A 396 4.26 -59.26 41.73
N ALA A 397 5.10 -60.00 41.01
CA ALA A 397 6.43 -60.38 41.48
C ALA A 397 7.33 -59.16 41.76
N ALA A 398 7.31 -58.14 40.89
CA ALA A 398 8.07 -56.90 41.09
C ALA A 398 7.59 -56.11 42.31
N VAL A 399 6.27 -56.03 42.53
CA VAL A 399 5.71 -55.38 43.73
C VAL A 399 6.12 -56.15 44.98
N HIS A 400 5.97 -57.47 45.02
CA HIS A 400 6.44 -58.28 46.17
C HIS A 400 7.93 -58.09 46.45
N ALA A 401 8.78 -58.04 45.43
CA ALA A 401 10.20 -57.77 45.61
C ALA A 401 10.46 -56.37 46.20
N SER A 402 9.59 -55.40 45.91
CA SER A 402 9.77 -54.01 46.34
C SER A 402 9.16 -53.70 47.72
N ILE A 403 8.07 -54.35 48.13
CA ILE A 403 7.39 -54.10 49.41
C ILE A 403 7.44 -55.30 50.39
N GLY A 404 7.99 -56.44 49.97
CA GLY A 404 8.01 -57.66 50.78
C GLY A 404 6.60 -58.14 51.16
N ASN A 405 6.39 -58.38 52.46
CA ASN A 405 5.10 -58.81 53.05
C ASN A 405 4.35 -57.67 53.78
N LEU A 406 4.70 -56.41 53.53
CA LEU A 406 4.10 -55.25 54.22
C LEU A 406 2.58 -55.12 54.01
N LEU A 407 2.08 -55.58 52.86
CA LEU A 407 0.65 -55.62 52.55
C LEU A 407 0.30 -57.03 52.05
N GLY A 408 -0.76 -57.62 52.61
CA GLY A 408 -1.28 -58.90 52.11
C GLY A 408 -1.90 -58.76 50.72
N GLU A 409 -1.93 -59.86 49.96
CA GLU A 409 -2.40 -59.86 48.56
C GLU A 409 -3.85 -59.38 48.40
N ASN A 410 -4.68 -59.53 49.44
CA ASN A 410 -6.08 -59.09 49.45
C ASN A 410 -6.23 -57.60 49.84
N HIS A 411 -5.14 -56.89 50.07
CA HIS A 411 -5.19 -55.48 50.47
C HIS A 411 -5.42 -54.58 49.25
N PRO A 412 -6.39 -53.64 49.28
CA PRO A 412 -6.67 -52.74 48.15
C PRO A 412 -5.45 -51.94 47.66
N GLY A 413 -4.58 -51.55 48.60
CA GLY A 413 -3.31 -50.87 48.28
C GLY A 413 -2.31 -51.75 47.53
N PHE A 414 -2.33 -53.06 47.75
CA PHE A 414 -1.50 -54.02 47.02
C PHE A 414 -1.95 -54.10 45.56
N HIS A 415 -3.26 -54.28 45.32
CA HIS A 415 -3.84 -54.27 43.97
C HIS A 415 -3.53 -52.98 43.21
N ARG A 416 -3.68 -51.82 43.86
CA ARG A 416 -3.34 -50.52 43.24
C ARG A 416 -1.86 -50.39 42.87
N ALA A 417 -0.96 -50.95 43.68
CA ALA A 417 0.47 -50.97 43.38
C ALA A 417 0.77 -51.87 42.18
N VAL A 418 0.14 -53.05 42.12
CA VAL A 418 0.22 -53.97 40.97
C VAL A 418 -0.30 -53.30 39.70
N ASP A 419 -1.47 -52.65 39.74
CA ASP A 419 -2.03 -51.95 38.57
C ASP A 419 -1.10 -50.84 38.04
N ASN A 420 -0.50 -50.06 38.94
CA ASN A 420 0.48 -49.04 38.55
C ASN A 420 1.76 -49.66 37.96
N GLN A 421 2.22 -50.78 38.52
CA GLN A 421 3.38 -51.51 38.01
C GLN A 421 3.10 -52.14 36.64
N VAL A 422 1.90 -52.67 36.39
CA VAL A 422 1.47 -53.16 35.06
C VAL A 422 1.54 -52.04 34.02
N LEU A 423 1.05 -50.84 34.35
CA LEU A 423 1.12 -49.69 33.43
C LEU A 423 2.57 -49.27 33.16
N LYS A 424 3.47 -49.41 34.14
CA LYS A 424 4.91 -49.15 33.99
C LYS A 424 5.57 -50.20 33.08
N GLU A 425 5.30 -51.48 33.29
CA GLU A 425 5.77 -52.59 32.44
C GLU A 425 5.31 -52.43 30.99
N ILE A 426 4.08 -51.95 30.77
CA ILE A 426 3.57 -51.68 29.42
C ILE A 426 4.31 -50.51 28.77
N GLN A 427 4.61 -49.45 29.51
CA GLN A 427 5.41 -48.32 29.00
C GLN A 427 6.85 -48.72 28.66
N GLU A 428 7.42 -49.70 29.38
CA GLU A 428 8.77 -50.20 29.13
C GLU A 428 8.83 -51.19 27.96
N ARG A 429 7.83 -52.08 27.83
CA ARG A 429 7.81 -53.13 26.79
C ARG A 429 7.30 -52.65 25.45
N TYR A 430 6.41 -51.66 25.43
CA TYR A 430 5.77 -51.17 24.22
C TYR A 430 6.14 -49.70 23.96
N PRO A 431 6.64 -49.36 22.75
CA PRO A 431 6.80 -47.96 22.37
C PRO A 431 5.42 -47.34 22.17
N LEU A 432 4.90 -46.66 23.19
CA LEU A 432 3.60 -45.99 23.15
C LEU A 432 3.76 -44.59 22.52
N PRO A 433 3.28 -44.35 21.29
CA PRO A 433 3.35 -43.04 20.67
C PRO A 433 2.40 -42.06 21.38
N SER A 434 2.91 -40.87 21.72
CA SER A 434 2.09 -39.75 22.20
C SER A 434 2.41 -38.52 21.36
N PRO A 435 1.39 -37.72 20.98
CA PRO A 435 1.58 -36.49 20.22
C PRO A 435 2.57 -35.53 20.89
N LEU A 436 2.59 -35.45 22.22
CA LEU A 436 3.53 -34.62 22.98
C LEU A 436 4.95 -35.19 22.95
N THR A 437 5.11 -36.51 22.96
CA THR A 437 6.43 -37.15 22.85
C THR A 437 7.05 -36.89 21.48
N ASP A 438 6.25 -36.95 20.42
CA ASP A 438 6.71 -36.63 19.06
C ASP A 438 7.04 -35.15 18.89
N LEU A 439 6.23 -34.25 19.46
CA LEU A 439 6.52 -32.82 19.49
C LEU A 439 7.79 -32.50 20.29
N TRP A 440 7.99 -33.16 21.43
CA TRP A 440 9.21 -33.01 22.22
C TRP A 440 10.44 -33.49 21.45
N LYS A 441 10.39 -34.67 20.82
CA LYS A 441 11.47 -35.17 19.95
C LYS A 441 11.78 -34.22 18.80
N LYS A 442 10.77 -33.59 18.19
CA LYS A 442 10.97 -32.54 17.16
C LYS A 442 11.70 -31.31 17.71
N ARG A 443 11.35 -30.85 18.91
CA ARG A 443 12.04 -29.75 19.58
C ARG A 443 13.49 -30.09 19.91
N VAL A 444 13.73 -31.28 20.47
CA VAL A 444 15.07 -31.80 20.75
C VAL A 444 15.90 -31.85 19.48
N LYS A 445 15.35 -32.38 18.37
CA LYS A 445 16.03 -32.41 17.08
C LYS A 445 16.42 -31.01 16.60
N THR A 446 15.50 -30.05 16.67
CA THR A 446 15.75 -28.67 16.24
C THR A 446 16.87 -28.03 17.06
N GLU A 447 16.86 -28.25 18.37
CA GLU A 447 17.91 -27.74 19.26
C GLU A 447 19.24 -28.49 19.05
N ALA A 448 19.21 -29.79 18.74
CA ALA A 448 20.39 -30.59 18.40
C ALA A 448 21.06 -30.08 17.11
N ASP A 449 20.27 -29.78 16.07
CA ASP A 449 20.78 -29.21 14.83
C ASP A 449 21.43 -27.82 15.06
N ARG A 450 20.83 -27.00 15.95
CA ARG A 450 21.41 -25.71 16.37
C ARG A 450 22.73 -25.89 17.12
N ILE A 451 22.79 -26.81 18.08
CA ILE A 451 23.99 -27.10 18.86
C ILE A 451 25.08 -27.66 17.95
N LEU A 452 24.73 -28.55 17.02
CA LEU A 452 25.65 -29.09 16.02
C LEU A 452 26.28 -27.97 15.19
N LYS A 453 25.47 -27.02 14.68
CA LYS A 453 25.98 -25.84 13.94
C LYS A 453 26.99 -25.06 14.78
N ILE A 454 26.69 -24.78 16.05
CA ILE A 454 27.58 -24.07 16.97
C ILE A 454 28.89 -24.86 17.20
N MET A 455 28.79 -26.17 17.41
CA MET A 455 29.95 -27.04 17.64
C MET A 455 30.87 -27.07 16.42
N VAL A 456 30.31 -27.19 15.21
CA VAL A 456 31.07 -27.16 13.96
C VAL A 456 31.78 -25.82 13.80
N ILE A 457 31.06 -24.71 14.00
CA ILE A 457 31.64 -23.36 13.93
C ILE A 457 32.83 -23.21 14.89
N ARG A 458 32.68 -23.70 16.13
CA ARG A 458 33.70 -23.58 17.19
C ARG A 458 34.90 -24.50 16.94
N ASN A 459 34.66 -25.76 16.62
CA ASN A 459 35.70 -26.79 16.52
C ASN A 459 36.57 -26.58 15.27
N TYR A 460 35.98 -26.12 14.17
CA TYR A 460 36.67 -25.91 12.89
C TYR A 460 37.01 -24.44 12.62
N GLY A 461 36.84 -23.56 13.62
CA GLY A 461 37.34 -22.19 13.58
C GLY A 461 36.70 -21.32 12.48
N LEU A 462 35.45 -21.58 12.10
CA LEU A 462 34.76 -20.91 10.98
C LEU A 462 34.58 -19.39 11.19
N LEU A 463 34.79 -18.90 12.41
CA LEU A 463 34.74 -17.48 12.79
C LEU A 463 36.12 -16.84 13.05
N LYS A 464 37.24 -17.56 12.93
CA LYS A 464 38.58 -17.04 13.29
C LYS A 464 39.21 -16.07 12.28
N SER A 465 38.47 -15.60 11.28
CA SER A 465 38.97 -14.64 10.29
C SER A 465 38.07 -13.42 10.16
N GLN A 466 37.97 -12.64 11.23
CA GLN A 466 37.64 -11.20 11.19
C GLN A 466 37.88 -10.64 12.57
N THR A 467 39.16 -10.45 12.89
CA THR A 467 39.56 -9.42 13.85
C THR A 467 38.89 -8.12 13.44
N ILE A 468 38.06 -7.65 14.37
CA ILE A 468 37.48 -6.32 14.43
C ILE A 468 38.54 -5.33 13.98
N ARG A 469 38.35 -4.75 12.80
CA ARG A 469 39.07 -3.55 12.40
C ARG A 469 38.41 -2.44 13.21
N ASP A 470 39.01 -2.13 14.35
CA ASP A 470 38.77 -0.89 15.06
C ASP A 470 38.89 0.25 14.05
N SER A 471 37.87 1.08 13.99
CA SER A 471 37.90 2.38 13.33
C SER A 471 36.84 3.27 13.96
N PRO A 472 37.13 4.58 14.02
CA PRO A 472 37.28 5.33 15.28
C PRO A 472 36.00 5.89 15.90
#